data_AF-T0PF17-F1
#
_entry.id   AF-T0PF17-F1
#
_cell.length_a   1.000
_cell.length_b   1.000
_cell.length_c   1.000
_cell.angle_alpha   90.00
_cell.angle_beta   90.00
_cell.angle_gamma   90.00
#
_symmetry.space_group_name_H-M   'P 1'
#
loop_
_entity.id
_entity.type
_entity.pdbx_description
1 polymer ?
#
loop_
_entity_poly.entity_id
_entity_poly.type
_entity_poly.pdbx_seq_one_letter_code
_entity_poly.pdbx_strand_id
1 'polypeptide(L)'
;MDLITLEKRRLLRYSLLFQLYRDFFTYGYEVCVSIDYVVPEDCRIEIIAALFFLNYQRWIFFNIEKDKTVSAYILGRGIEEIEDYLIDAGQLVISTLFDGLLIPVNENKKESGDVTNGSST
;
A
#
# COMPACT_ATOMS: atom_id res chain seq x y z
N MET A 1 -7.28 -7.64 -32.04
CA MET A 1 -7.74 -7.32 -30.68
C MET A 1 -8.23 -5.89 -30.72
N ASP A 2 -9.50 -5.62 -30.38
CA ASP A 2 -10.04 -4.27 -30.50
C ASP A 2 -9.52 -3.35 -29.38
N LEU A 3 -9.50 -2.05 -29.65
CA LEU A 3 -9.03 -1.02 -28.71
C LEU A 3 -9.82 -1.04 -27.40
N ILE A 4 -11.12 -1.32 -27.47
CA ILE A 4 -12.04 -1.35 -26.33
C ILE A 4 -11.65 -2.47 -25.35
N THR A 5 -11.28 -3.62 -25.86
CA THR A 5 -10.86 -4.81 -25.09
C THR A 5 -9.52 -4.55 -24.42
N LEU A 6 -8.61 -3.85 -25.11
CA LEU A 6 -7.33 -3.45 -24.53
C LEU A 6 -7.53 -2.48 -23.36
N GLU A 7 -8.37 -1.47 -23.54
CA GLU A 7 -8.70 -0.49 -22.50
C GLU A 7 -9.42 -1.11 -21.32
N LYS A 8 -10.40 -2.02 -21.55
CA LYS A 8 -11.06 -2.77 -20.46
C LYS A 8 -10.07 -3.56 -19.61
N ARG A 9 -9.09 -4.22 -20.23
CA ARG A 9 -8.04 -4.96 -19.51
C ARG A 9 -7.07 -4.05 -18.78
N ARG A 10 -6.79 -2.86 -19.33
CA ARG A 10 -5.99 -1.83 -18.65
C ARG A 10 -6.74 -1.33 -17.41
N LEU A 11 -8.01 -0.95 -17.56
CA LEU A 11 -8.89 -0.52 -16.46
C LEU A 11 -8.94 -1.56 -15.34
N LEU A 12 -9.20 -2.83 -15.65
CA LEU A 12 -9.22 -3.91 -14.65
C LEU A 12 -7.93 -3.96 -13.81
N ARG A 13 -6.77 -3.89 -14.47
CA ARG A 13 -5.47 -3.93 -13.81
C ARG A 13 -5.25 -2.75 -12.86
N TYR A 14 -5.54 -1.53 -13.32
CA TYR A 14 -5.42 -0.35 -12.46
C TYR A 14 -6.46 -0.37 -11.34
N SER A 15 -7.68 -0.83 -11.57
CA SER A 15 -8.69 -0.97 -10.51
C SER A 15 -8.23 -1.92 -9.39
N LEU A 16 -7.62 -3.06 -9.73
CA LEU A 16 -7.05 -3.98 -8.75
C LEU A 16 -5.88 -3.34 -7.99
N LEU A 17 -4.98 -2.66 -8.70
CA LEU A 17 -3.84 -1.99 -8.08
C LEU A 17 -4.32 -0.89 -7.10
N PHE A 18 -5.34 -0.12 -7.50
CA PHE A 18 -5.94 0.94 -6.66
C PHE A 18 -6.61 0.39 -5.42
N GLN A 19 -7.29 -0.76 -5.54
CA GLN A 19 -7.84 -1.44 -4.38
C GLN A 19 -6.74 -1.80 -3.38
N LEU A 20 -5.65 -2.42 -3.84
CA LEU A 20 -4.54 -2.82 -2.96
C LEU A 20 -3.82 -1.61 -2.34
N TYR A 21 -3.66 -0.51 -3.09
CA TYR A 21 -3.14 0.76 -2.57
C TYR A 21 -4.01 1.30 -1.44
N ARG A 22 -5.32 1.39 -1.65
CA ARG A 22 -6.25 1.88 -0.63
C ARG A 22 -6.25 0.98 0.60
N ASP A 23 -6.27 -0.34 0.40
CA ASP A 23 -6.29 -1.30 1.49
C ASP A 23 -4.99 -1.18 2.32
N PHE A 24 -3.82 -0.98 1.67
CA PHE A 24 -2.55 -0.69 2.34
C PHE A 24 -2.62 0.50 3.29
N PHE A 25 -3.14 1.64 2.84
CA PHE A 25 -3.27 2.83 3.68
C PHE A 25 -4.43 2.76 4.69
N THR A 26 -5.34 1.81 4.53
CA THR A 26 -6.47 1.60 5.45
C THR A 26 -6.08 0.70 6.62
N TYR A 27 -5.42 -0.42 6.35
CA TYR A 27 -5.13 -1.45 7.37
C TYR A 27 -3.67 -1.45 7.85
N GLY A 28 -2.76 -0.82 7.11
CA GLY A 28 -1.34 -0.82 7.40
C GLY A 28 -0.64 -2.09 6.93
N TYR A 29 0.69 -2.01 6.81
CA TYR A 29 1.51 -3.07 6.21
C TYR A 29 1.37 -4.42 6.90
N GLU A 30 1.41 -4.44 8.23
CA GLU A 30 1.40 -5.67 9.04
C GLU A 30 0.14 -6.50 8.83
N VAL A 31 -1.00 -5.84 8.58
CA VAL A 31 -2.28 -6.49 8.33
C VAL A 31 -2.41 -6.85 6.85
N CYS A 32 -2.02 -5.94 5.95
CA CYS A 32 -2.20 -6.11 4.51
C CYS A 32 -1.50 -7.34 3.93
N VAL A 33 -0.35 -7.73 4.45
CA VAL A 33 0.36 -8.93 3.99
C VAL A 33 -0.38 -10.24 4.29
N SER A 34 -1.46 -10.18 5.07
CA SER A 34 -2.26 -11.33 5.49
C SER A 34 -3.72 -11.30 5.02
N ILE A 35 -4.07 -10.35 4.13
CA ILE A 35 -5.44 -10.25 3.61
C ILE A 35 -5.65 -11.27 2.49
N ASP A 36 -6.66 -12.12 2.68
CA ASP A 36 -7.17 -13.03 1.66
C ASP A 36 -8.44 -12.46 1.03
N TYR A 37 -8.48 -12.48 -0.31
CA TYR A 37 -9.59 -11.98 -1.12
C TYR A 37 -10.36 -13.15 -1.74
N VAL A 38 -11.69 -13.04 -1.72
CA VAL A 38 -12.57 -13.90 -2.51
C VAL A 38 -12.67 -13.33 -3.91
N VAL A 39 -12.26 -14.11 -4.91
CA VAL A 39 -12.40 -13.73 -6.33
C VAL A 39 -13.72 -14.28 -6.87
N PRO A 40 -14.62 -13.42 -7.40
CA PRO A 40 -15.87 -13.86 -8.01
C PRO A 40 -15.65 -14.86 -9.15
N GLU A 41 -16.47 -15.92 -9.22
CA GLU A 41 -16.31 -17.01 -10.20
C GLU A 41 -16.60 -16.57 -11.64
N ASP A 42 -17.48 -15.58 -11.84
CA ASP A 42 -17.91 -15.08 -13.14
C ASP A 42 -16.80 -14.35 -13.93
N CYS A 43 -15.82 -13.78 -13.23
CA CYS A 43 -14.69 -13.04 -13.82
C CYS A 43 -13.33 -13.52 -13.27
N ARG A 44 -13.30 -14.73 -12.71
CA ARG A 44 -12.12 -15.27 -12.03
C ARG A 44 -10.90 -15.34 -12.95
N ILE A 45 -11.07 -15.80 -14.18
CA ILE A 45 -9.95 -15.96 -15.13
C ILE A 45 -9.32 -14.61 -15.45
N GLU A 46 -10.14 -13.59 -15.70
CA GLU A 46 -9.71 -12.23 -16.01
C GLU A 46 -8.97 -11.59 -14.84
N ILE A 47 -9.51 -11.74 -13.61
CA ILE A 47 -8.89 -11.20 -12.40
C ILE A 47 -7.55 -11.90 -12.14
N ILE A 48 -7.52 -13.23 -12.19
CA ILE A 48 -6.27 -13.99 -11.97
C ILE A 48 -5.23 -13.63 -13.05
N ALA A 49 -5.62 -13.51 -14.31
CA ALA A 49 -4.70 -13.10 -15.38
C ALA A 49 -4.17 -11.67 -15.16
N ALA A 50 -5.01 -10.75 -14.67
CA ALA A 50 -4.59 -9.40 -14.33
C ALA A 50 -3.60 -9.40 -13.15
N LEU A 51 -3.85 -10.20 -12.09
CA LEU A 51 -2.94 -10.35 -10.96
C LEU A 51 -1.59 -10.94 -11.37
N PHE A 52 -1.58 -11.95 -12.25
CA PHE A 52 -0.33 -12.47 -12.84
C PHE A 52 0.45 -11.38 -13.57
N PHE A 53 -0.22 -10.54 -14.37
CA PHE A 53 0.43 -9.43 -15.06
C PHE A 53 1.03 -8.43 -14.06
N LEU A 54 0.27 -8.00 -13.05
CA LEU A 54 0.72 -7.02 -12.05
C LEU A 54 1.92 -7.56 -11.23
N ASN A 55 1.87 -8.84 -10.86
CA ASN A 55 2.97 -9.52 -10.17
C ASN A 55 4.21 -9.66 -11.06
N TYR A 56 4.03 -9.95 -12.36
CA TYR A 56 5.12 -9.96 -13.33
C TYR A 56 5.84 -8.60 -13.42
N GLN A 57 5.09 -7.50 -13.35
CA GLN A 57 5.65 -6.14 -13.27
C GLN A 57 6.31 -5.82 -11.92
N ARG A 58 6.19 -6.72 -10.93
CA ARG A 58 6.64 -6.54 -9.54
C ARG A 58 5.95 -5.37 -8.84
N TRP A 59 4.70 -5.10 -9.22
CA TRP A 59 3.89 -4.06 -8.58
C TRP A 59 3.14 -4.59 -7.35
N ILE A 60 2.87 -5.90 -7.34
CA ILE A 60 2.19 -6.58 -6.23
C ILE A 60 2.91 -7.89 -5.92
N PHE A 61 2.69 -8.41 -4.71
CA PHE A 61 2.79 -9.85 -4.45
C PHE A 61 1.39 -10.46 -4.60
N PHE A 62 1.29 -11.68 -5.11
CA PHE A 62 0.06 -12.45 -5.04
C PHE A 62 0.32 -13.96 -4.97
N ASN A 63 -0.58 -14.67 -4.31
CA ASN A 63 -0.65 -16.13 -4.29
C ASN A 63 -2.12 -16.60 -4.42
N ILE A 64 -2.32 -17.83 -4.91
CA ILE A 64 -3.63 -18.49 -4.88
C ILE A 64 -3.59 -19.56 -3.78
N GLU A 65 -4.47 -19.42 -2.81
CA GLU A 65 -4.54 -20.33 -1.68
C GLU A 65 -5.28 -21.63 -2.02
N LYS A 66 -5.12 -22.64 -1.15
CA LYS A 66 -5.72 -23.97 -1.35
C LYS A 66 -7.25 -23.93 -1.40
N ASP A 67 -7.86 -23.01 -0.68
CA ASP A 67 -9.32 -22.79 -0.64
C ASP A 67 -9.80 -21.88 -1.79
N LYS A 68 -8.93 -21.56 -2.74
CA LYS A 68 -9.15 -20.68 -3.90
C LYS A 68 -9.31 -19.20 -3.57
N THR A 69 -9.07 -18.77 -2.33
CA THR A 69 -8.85 -17.35 -2.04
C THR A 69 -7.52 -16.89 -2.64
N VAL A 70 -7.33 -15.58 -2.67
CA VAL A 70 -6.13 -14.94 -3.20
C VAL A 70 -5.54 -14.07 -2.11
N SER A 71 -4.32 -14.35 -1.68
CA SER A 71 -3.55 -13.41 -0.86
C SER A 71 -2.84 -12.43 -1.79
N ALA A 72 -3.02 -11.13 -1.59
CA ALA A 72 -2.37 -10.12 -2.42
C ALA A 72 -2.09 -8.83 -1.66
N TYR A 73 -0.96 -8.20 -1.94
CA TYR A 73 -0.63 -6.88 -1.39
C TYR A 73 0.24 -6.08 -2.36
N ILE A 74 0.12 -4.76 -2.28
CA ILE A 74 0.89 -3.84 -3.13
C ILE A 74 2.34 -3.75 -2.65
N LEU A 75 3.27 -3.69 -3.59
CA LEU A 75 4.69 -3.44 -3.34
C LEU A 75 5.02 -1.98 -3.61
N GLY A 76 6.17 -1.50 -3.13
CA GLY A 76 6.60 -0.10 -3.33
C GLY A 76 6.53 0.37 -4.79
N ARG A 77 6.92 -0.47 -5.76
CA ARG A 77 6.81 -0.13 -7.19
C ARG A 77 5.37 0.03 -7.68
N GLY A 78 4.42 -0.71 -7.09
CA GLY A 78 3.01 -0.56 -7.41
C GLY A 78 2.41 0.72 -6.81
N ILE A 79 2.91 1.13 -5.63
CA ILE A 79 2.56 2.42 -5.01
C ILE A 79 3.04 3.56 -5.92
N GLU A 80 4.30 3.54 -6.34
CA GLU A 80 4.88 4.54 -7.26
C GLU A 80 4.05 4.66 -8.56
N GLU A 81 3.74 3.52 -9.21
CA GLU A 81 2.93 3.51 -10.45
C GLU A 81 1.54 4.15 -10.29
N ILE A 82 0.90 3.96 -9.12
CA ILE A 82 -0.39 4.60 -8.85
C ILE A 82 -0.25 6.09 -8.60
N GLU A 83 0.75 6.48 -7.83
CA GLU A 83 0.98 7.88 -7.52
C GLU A 83 1.34 8.65 -8.79
N ASP A 84 2.19 8.09 -9.66
CA ASP A 84 2.48 8.63 -10.99
C ASP A 84 1.21 8.75 -11.84
N TYR A 85 0.37 7.71 -11.88
CA TYR A 85 -0.91 7.77 -12.60
C TYR A 85 -1.86 8.86 -12.05
N LEU A 86 -1.91 9.05 -10.73
CA LEU A 86 -2.71 10.11 -10.10
C LEU A 86 -2.14 11.51 -10.37
N ILE A 87 -0.82 11.65 -10.37
CA ILE A 87 -0.12 12.90 -10.71
C ILE A 87 -0.39 13.27 -12.16
N ASP A 88 -0.24 12.31 -13.08
CA ASP A 88 -0.51 12.48 -14.52
C ASP A 88 -1.99 12.79 -14.78
N ALA A 89 -2.90 12.19 -14.00
CA ALA A 89 -4.33 12.50 -14.03
C ALA A 89 -4.69 13.85 -13.36
N GLY A 90 -3.69 14.58 -12.83
CA GLY A 90 -3.80 15.96 -12.35
C GLY A 90 -4.18 16.12 -10.89
N GLN A 91 -3.97 15.12 -10.02
CA GLN A 91 -4.58 15.09 -8.68
C GLN A 91 -3.70 15.44 -7.48
N LEU A 92 -2.40 15.73 -7.55
CA LEU A 92 -1.64 15.97 -6.31
C LEU A 92 -0.56 17.07 -6.35
N VAL A 93 -0.81 18.14 -5.57
CA VAL A 93 0.22 19.04 -5.01
C VAL A 93 0.10 18.93 -3.49
N ILE A 94 0.89 18.04 -2.88
CA ILE A 94 0.90 17.80 -1.42
C ILE A 94 2.36 17.78 -0.92
N SER A 95 3.08 18.89 -1.04
CA SER A 95 4.39 19.00 -0.39
C SER A 95 4.31 19.64 1.01
N THR A 96 3.12 20.06 1.46
CA THR A 96 2.96 20.84 2.71
C THR A 96 2.16 20.15 3.82
N LEU A 97 1.59 18.96 3.61
CA LEU A 97 0.72 18.31 4.60
C LEU A 97 1.47 17.46 5.64
N PHE A 98 2.72 17.07 5.36
CA PHE A 98 3.45 16.11 6.18
C PHE A 98 4.79 16.69 6.64
N ASP A 99 4.77 17.48 7.71
CA ASP A 99 5.98 17.92 8.43
C ASP A 99 6.16 17.09 9.72
N GLY A 100 7.41 16.86 10.13
CA GLY A 100 7.73 16.18 11.39
C GLY A 100 7.35 14.69 11.50
N LEU A 101 7.22 13.96 10.37
CA LEU A 101 6.79 12.55 10.35
C LEU A 101 7.72 11.57 11.08
N LEU A 102 9.00 11.91 11.17
CA LEU A 102 10.01 11.07 11.83
C LEU A 102 10.40 11.72 13.15
N ILE A 103 10.05 11.07 14.26
CA ILE A 103 10.49 11.48 15.59
C ILE A 103 11.88 10.88 15.81
N PRO A 104 12.94 11.71 15.98
CA PRO A 104 14.26 11.18 16.28
C PRO A 104 14.22 10.45 17.61
N VAL A 105 14.78 9.24 17.64
CA VAL A 105 15.04 8.50 18.88
C VAL A 105 16.18 9.21 19.60
N ASN A 106 15.85 10.30 20.31
CA ASN A 106 16.81 10.95 21.20
C ASN A 106 17.07 9.97 22.34
N GLU A 107 18.22 9.28 22.29
CA GLU A 107 18.74 8.52 23.42
C GLU A 107 18.79 9.44 24.65
N ASN A 108 17.91 9.17 25.61
CA ASN A 108 18.01 9.59 27.02
C ASN A 108 18.45 11.05 27.25
N LYS A 109 17.52 12.01 27.09
CA LYS A 109 17.51 13.08 28.09
C LYS A 109 17.10 12.43 29.40
N LYS A 110 18.11 11.97 30.15
CA LYS A 110 17.98 11.72 31.58
C LYS A 110 17.22 12.90 32.15
N GLU A 111 16.03 12.61 32.65
CA GLU A 111 15.41 13.40 33.69
C GLU A 111 16.47 13.56 34.78
N SER A 112 17.14 14.70 34.80
CA SER A 112 17.82 15.16 36.00
C SER A 112 16.69 15.51 36.96
N GLY A 113 16.21 14.48 37.66
CA GLY A 113 15.25 14.60 38.72
C GLY A 113 15.73 15.65 39.71
N ASP A 114 14.88 16.64 39.90
CA ASP A 114 14.88 17.49 41.06
C ASP A 114 14.77 16.60 42.31
N VAL A 115 15.81 16.59 43.14
CA VAL A 115 15.71 16.30 44.57
C VAL A 115 16.44 17.42 45.28
N THR A 116 15.66 18.41 45.68
CA THR A 116 15.95 19.37 46.76
C THR A 116 16.46 18.67 48.02
N ASN A 117 17.52 19.20 48.64
CA ASN A 117 17.45 19.61 50.06
C ASN A 117 18.68 20.43 50.47
N GLY A 118 18.42 21.56 51.10
CA GLY A 118 19.43 22.39 51.75
C GLY A 118 19.86 21.85 53.11
N SER A 119 21.04 22.28 53.53
CA SER A 119 21.34 22.57 54.93
C SER A 119 22.52 23.54 54.98
N SER A 120 22.21 24.75 55.41
CA SER A 120 23.17 25.73 55.93
C SER A 120 23.75 25.23 57.26
N THR A 121 25.08 25.21 57.36
CA THR A 121 25.96 25.73 58.46
C THR A 121 27.34 25.11 58.32
#